data_AF-A0A0G3IQ76-F1
#
_entry.id   AF-A0A0G3IQ76-F1
#
_cell.length_a   1.000
_cell.length_b   1.000
_cell.length_c   1.000
_cell.angle_alpha   90.00
_cell.angle_beta   90.00
_cell.angle_gamma   90.00
#
_symmetry.space_group_name_H-M   'P 1'
#
loop_
_entity.id
_entity.type
_entity.pdbx_description
1 polymer ?
#
loop_
_entity_poly.entity_id
_entity_poly.type
_entity_poly.pdbx_seq_one_letter_code
_entity_poly.pdbx_strand_id
1 'polypeptide(L)'
;MNPDTACSTDQWSMLTSAPSTSQLAGVLGGFLITAIALLFDRNSREGVHTLALFSCAVLVLMLDSFVFSLISGTTVPEDGDRVGVCAVAWTQGVAATGMLAAGTTALFGGLAWMLASHVVNKFPEEVDDDNQDARAYCFLAVLGSWLTFAAAMSTTLIMSETTIDYLSFMFRGKPAHWVTILVIGATAVVVLIDVRLVAVRSWRLRRSLVNPAESTLLAMRSIRFATVSMLALAILASALAGSASRIPEEWLTAPHVGVVIAGIIAGFGLPAMVSTAICYSVPSTG
;
A
#
# COMPACT_ATOMS: atom_id res chain seq x y z
N MET A 1 11.94 -24.81 21.44
CA MET A 1 10.86 -23.89 21.09
C MET A 1 9.91 -24.66 20.19
N ASN A 2 8.70 -24.95 20.67
CA ASN A 2 7.72 -25.70 19.90
C ASN A 2 7.19 -24.74 18.81
N PRO A 3 7.26 -25.07 17.51
CA PRO A 3 6.86 -24.16 16.40
C PRO A 3 5.35 -23.86 16.34
N ASP A 4 4.60 -24.30 17.35
CA ASP A 4 3.16 -24.39 17.36
C ASP A 4 2.45 -23.24 18.11
N THR A 5 3.12 -22.51 19.01
CA THR A 5 2.49 -21.40 19.74
C THR A 5 2.47 -20.08 18.96
N ALA A 6 3.11 -20.03 17.80
CA ALA A 6 3.36 -18.80 17.05
C ALA A 6 2.39 -18.55 15.88
N CYS A 7 1.34 -19.37 15.70
CA CYS A 7 0.44 -19.28 14.54
C CYS A 7 1.20 -19.28 13.20
N SER A 8 2.15 -20.19 13.06
CA SER A 8 3.03 -20.33 11.89
C SER A 8 2.33 -20.98 10.69
N THR A 9 2.69 -20.55 9.47
CA THR A 9 2.57 -21.35 8.25
C THR A 9 3.92 -21.99 7.92
N ASP A 10 4.01 -22.75 6.82
CA ASP A 10 5.25 -23.43 6.39
C ASP A 10 6.47 -22.49 6.20
N GLN A 11 6.27 -21.16 6.13
CA GLN A 11 7.33 -20.19 5.85
C GLN A 11 7.60 -19.17 6.98
N TRP A 12 6.57 -18.66 7.66
CA TRP A 12 6.74 -17.64 8.71
C TRP A 12 5.55 -17.60 9.69
N SER A 13 5.68 -16.83 10.77
CA SER A 13 4.62 -16.68 11.78
C SER A 13 4.18 -15.23 11.92
N MET A 14 2.86 -15.02 11.87
CA MET A 14 2.23 -13.71 11.96
C MET A 14 2.44 -13.05 13.32
N LEU A 15 2.38 -13.82 14.42
CA LEU A 15 2.57 -13.29 15.77
C LEU A 15 4.01 -12.80 15.99
N THR A 16 5.00 -13.55 15.51
CA THR A 16 6.42 -13.19 15.71
C THR A 16 6.85 -11.98 14.91
N SER A 17 6.26 -11.76 13.72
CA SER A 17 6.59 -10.63 12.85
C SER A 17 5.82 -9.35 13.20
N ALA A 18 4.65 -9.47 13.82
CA ALA A 18 3.77 -8.36 14.17
C ALA A 18 4.46 -7.16 14.87
N PRO A 19 5.34 -7.34 15.88
CA PRO A 19 6.00 -6.18 16.49
C PRO A 19 6.92 -5.44 15.51
N SER A 20 7.63 -6.16 14.64
CA SER A 20 8.52 -5.55 13.65
C SER A 20 7.75 -4.83 12.53
N THR A 21 6.62 -5.37 12.09
CA THR A 21 5.76 -4.71 11.10
C THR A 21 5.07 -3.48 11.68
N SER A 22 4.63 -3.53 12.94
CA SER A 22 4.09 -2.38 13.67
C SER A 22 5.08 -1.21 13.75
N GLN A 23 6.36 -1.51 14.02
CA GLN A 23 7.43 -0.51 14.06
C GLN A 23 7.69 0.11 12.68
N LEU A 24 7.76 -0.71 11.63
CA LEU A 24 7.92 -0.24 10.26
C LEU A 24 6.79 0.74 9.88
N ALA A 25 5.54 0.38 10.17
CA ALA A 25 4.38 1.23 9.93
C ALA A 25 4.48 2.58 10.67
N GLY A 26 4.90 2.55 11.94
CA GLY A 26 5.13 3.75 12.74
C GLY A 26 6.21 4.67 12.16
N VAL A 27 7.32 4.12 11.66
CA VAL A 27 8.39 4.89 11.02
C VAL A 27 7.90 5.55 9.72
N LEU A 28 7.18 4.82 8.88
CA LEU A 28 6.60 5.35 7.65
C LEU A 28 5.58 6.46 7.94
N GLY A 29 4.74 6.26 8.96
CA GLY A 29 3.79 7.28 9.44
C GLY A 29 4.49 8.54 9.94
N GLY A 30 5.57 8.40 10.72
CA GLY A 30 6.38 9.53 11.20
C GLY A 30 7.01 10.31 10.04
N PHE A 31 7.58 9.60 9.05
CA PHE A 31 8.14 10.23 7.85
C PHE A 31 7.09 11.02 7.07
N LEU A 32 5.87 10.49 6.92
CA LEU A 32 4.77 11.20 6.27
C LEU A 32 4.38 12.47 7.02
N ILE A 33 4.33 12.46 8.36
CA ILE A 33 4.03 13.66 9.15
C ILE A 33 5.08 14.75 8.89
N THR A 34 6.36 14.37 8.80
CA THR A 34 7.42 15.32 8.43
C THR A 34 7.23 15.85 7.01
N ALA A 35 6.89 15.00 6.04
CA ALA A 35 6.61 15.42 4.67
C ALA A 35 5.41 16.38 4.58
N ILE A 36 4.35 16.14 5.36
CA ILE A 36 3.18 17.02 5.49
C ILE A 36 3.58 18.39 6.04
N ALA A 37 4.40 18.43 7.10
CA ALA A 37 4.86 19.69 7.69
C ALA A 37 5.65 20.54 6.69
N LEU A 38 6.53 19.92 5.91
CA LEU A 38 7.29 20.59 4.84
C LEU A 38 6.40 21.06 3.68
N LEU A 39 5.32 20.33 3.39
CA LEU A 39 4.35 20.73 2.36
C LEU A 39 3.48 21.91 2.79
N PHE A 40 3.09 21.99 4.06
CA PHE A 40 2.27 23.09 4.56
C PHE A 40 2.94 24.45 4.42
N ASP A 41 4.27 24.49 4.49
CA ASP A 41 5.06 25.71 4.30
C ASP A 41 5.00 26.21 2.83
N ARG A 42 4.69 25.33 1.87
CA ARG A 42 4.57 25.65 0.45
C ARG A 42 3.11 25.91 0.05
N ASN A 43 2.75 27.18 -0.07
CA ASN A 43 1.40 27.60 -0.48
C ASN A 43 1.14 27.36 -1.99
N SER A 44 0.82 26.12 -2.37
CA SER A 44 0.44 25.75 -3.74
C SER A 44 -0.91 25.02 -3.78
N ARG A 45 -1.74 25.35 -4.78
CA ARG A 45 -3.03 24.65 -5.03
C ARG A 45 -2.84 23.14 -5.24
N GLU A 46 -1.72 22.79 -5.85
CA GLU A 46 -1.29 21.42 -6.14
C GLU A 46 -1.00 20.64 -4.84
N GLY A 47 -0.39 21.28 -3.84
CA GLY A 47 -0.09 20.69 -2.54
C GLY A 47 -1.31 20.21 -1.76
N VAL A 48 -2.52 20.74 -2.03
CA VAL A 48 -3.73 20.36 -1.29
C VAL A 48 -4.10 18.88 -1.51
N HIS A 49 -3.92 18.37 -2.73
CA HIS A 49 -4.26 16.98 -3.05
C HIS A 49 -3.25 15.98 -2.49
N THR A 50 -1.95 16.32 -2.49
CA THR A 50 -0.91 15.50 -1.85
C THR A 50 -1.00 15.55 -0.34
N LEU A 51 -1.35 16.70 0.25
CA LEU A 51 -1.63 16.81 1.69
C LEU A 51 -2.79 15.89 2.11
N ALA A 52 -3.87 15.86 1.32
CA ALA A 52 -4.99 14.93 1.57
C ALA A 52 -4.54 13.47 1.47
N LEU A 53 -3.75 13.12 0.45
CA LEU A 53 -3.19 11.76 0.26
C LEU A 53 -2.32 11.35 1.44
N PHE A 54 -1.39 12.20 1.87
CA PHE A 54 -0.51 11.93 3.00
C PHE A 54 -1.26 11.86 4.32
N SER A 55 -2.25 12.74 4.55
CA SER A 55 -3.08 12.66 5.77
C SER A 55 -3.83 11.33 5.86
N CYS A 56 -4.42 10.87 4.75
CA CYS A 56 -5.04 9.55 4.69
C CYS A 56 -4.02 8.42 4.91
N ALA A 57 -2.84 8.50 4.28
CA ALA A 57 -1.79 7.50 4.43
C ALA A 57 -1.26 7.41 5.88
N VAL A 58 -1.11 8.55 6.58
CA VAL A 58 -0.76 8.59 8.01
C VAL A 58 -1.81 7.85 8.84
N LEU A 59 -3.09 8.12 8.60
CA LEU A 59 -4.18 7.46 9.33
C LEU A 59 -4.18 5.95 9.08
N VAL A 60 -4.00 5.52 7.83
CA VAL A 60 -3.91 4.10 7.45
C VAL A 60 -2.72 3.42 8.13
N LEU A 61 -1.53 4.02 8.11
CA LEU A 61 -0.32 3.46 8.73
C LEU A 61 -0.38 3.47 10.27
N MET A 62 -1.04 4.46 10.87
CA MET A 62 -1.29 4.48 12.31
C MET A 62 -2.23 3.34 12.72
N LEU A 63 -3.32 3.13 11.97
CA LEU A 63 -4.26 2.03 12.22
C LEU A 63 -3.59 0.68 11.97
N ASP A 64 -2.76 0.56 10.94
CA ASP A 64 -1.93 -0.61 10.70
C ASP A 64 -1.01 -0.95 11.87
N SER A 65 -0.25 0.04 12.35
CA SER A 65 0.63 -0.11 13.51
C SER A 65 -0.15 -0.55 14.76
N PHE A 66 -1.35 -0.01 14.96
CA PHE A 66 -2.25 -0.39 16.05
C PHE A 66 -2.76 -1.84 15.91
N VAL A 67 -3.19 -2.27 14.72
CA VAL A 67 -3.65 -3.65 14.49
C VAL A 67 -2.51 -4.64 14.69
N PHE A 68 -1.31 -4.38 14.15
CA PHE A 68 -0.15 -5.23 14.42
C PHE A 68 0.24 -5.25 15.91
N SER A 69 0.08 -4.15 16.62
CA SER A 69 0.28 -4.12 18.08
C SER A 69 -0.72 -5.04 18.80
N LEU A 70 -2.00 -5.01 18.41
CA LEU A 70 -3.01 -5.94 18.94
C LEU A 70 -2.65 -7.40 18.66
N ILE A 71 -2.20 -7.71 17.44
CA ILE A 71 -1.76 -9.07 17.07
C ILE A 71 -0.58 -9.51 17.95
N SER A 72 0.41 -8.64 18.17
CA SER A 72 1.57 -8.96 19.01
C SER A 72 1.22 -9.22 20.48
N GLY A 73 0.10 -8.66 20.95
CA GLY A 73 -0.44 -8.91 22.29
C GLY A 73 -1.33 -10.14 22.41
N THR A 74 -1.61 -10.85 21.30
CA THR A 74 -2.41 -12.09 21.34
C THR A 74 -1.63 -13.21 22.01
N THR A 75 -2.28 -13.90 22.94
CA THR A 75 -1.71 -15.07 23.63
C THR A 75 -2.52 -16.30 23.24
N VAL A 76 -1.82 -17.38 22.88
CA VAL A 76 -2.44 -18.67 22.55
C VAL A 76 -2.44 -19.51 23.84
N PRO A 77 -3.60 -19.77 24.47
CA PRO A 77 -3.66 -20.58 25.68
C PRO A 77 -3.30 -22.04 25.37
N GLU A 78 -2.57 -22.73 26.27
CA GLU A 78 -2.18 -24.13 26.07
C GLU A 78 -3.39 -25.09 26.04
N ASP A 79 -4.47 -24.76 26.77
CA ASP A 79 -5.71 -25.55 26.86
C ASP A 79 -6.90 -24.94 26.09
N GLY A 80 -6.67 -23.88 25.30
CA GLY A 80 -7.72 -23.12 24.61
C GLY A 80 -7.86 -23.45 23.11
N ASP A 81 -8.85 -22.83 22.44
CA ASP A 81 -9.02 -22.95 20.99
C ASP A 81 -7.93 -22.17 20.21
N ARG A 82 -6.78 -22.83 20.07
CA ARG A 82 -5.61 -22.35 19.32
C ARG A 82 -5.94 -22.01 17.88
N VAL A 83 -6.77 -22.80 17.21
CA VAL A 83 -7.04 -22.62 15.79
C VAL A 83 -7.82 -21.32 15.58
N GLY A 84 -8.75 -21.01 16.48
CA GLY A 84 -9.49 -19.75 16.42
C GLY A 84 -8.65 -18.52 16.69
N VAL A 85 -7.81 -18.53 17.72
CA VAL A 85 -6.93 -17.38 18.01
C VAL A 85 -6.01 -17.10 16.81
N CYS A 86 -5.44 -18.15 16.23
CA CYS A 86 -4.57 -18.00 15.05
C CYS A 86 -5.34 -17.56 13.80
N ALA A 87 -6.57 -18.04 13.58
CA ALA A 87 -7.39 -17.59 12.45
C ALA A 87 -7.73 -16.10 12.55
N VAL A 88 -8.02 -15.61 13.76
CA VAL A 88 -8.23 -14.17 14.02
C VAL A 88 -6.94 -13.39 13.75
N ALA A 89 -5.80 -13.84 14.27
CA ALA A 89 -4.51 -13.18 14.06
C ALA A 89 -4.14 -13.09 12.56
N TRP A 90 -4.36 -14.16 11.80
CA TRP A 90 -4.13 -14.18 10.35
C TRP A 90 -5.09 -13.28 9.58
N THR A 91 -6.36 -13.24 9.97
CA THR A 91 -7.37 -12.34 9.36
C THR A 91 -7.06 -10.86 9.65
N GLN A 92 -6.62 -10.55 10.86
CA GLN A 92 -6.16 -9.20 11.22
C GLN A 92 -4.87 -8.84 10.48
N GLY A 93 -3.93 -9.78 10.41
CA GLY A 93 -2.62 -9.59 9.80
C GLY A 93 -2.67 -9.35 8.29
N VAL A 94 -3.55 -10.06 7.57
CA VAL A 94 -3.71 -9.83 6.12
C VAL A 94 -4.32 -8.45 5.83
N ALA A 95 -5.28 -8.00 6.64
CA ALA A 95 -5.87 -6.68 6.52
C ALA A 95 -4.87 -5.55 6.88
N ALA A 96 -4.09 -5.75 7.95
CA ALA A 96 -3.01 -4.84 8.35
C ALA A 96 -1.95 -4.72 7.24
N THR A 97 -1.47 -5.85 6.71
CA THR A 97 -0.51 -5.87 5.60
C THR A 97 -1.03 -5.09 4.38
N GLY A 98 -2.33 -5.18 4.07
CA GLY A 98 -2.96 -4.35 3.03
C GLY A 98 -2.90 -2.86 3.32
N MET A 99 -3.16 -2.44 4.56
CA MET A 99 -3.00 -1.04 5.01
C MET A 99 -1.54 -0.57 4.89
N LEU A 100 -0.59 -1.38 5.35
CA LEU A 100 0.85 -1.10 5.23
C LEU A 100 1.27 -0.89 3.76
N ALA A 101 0.81 -1.76 2.87
CA ALA A 101 1.06 -1.67 1.44
C ALA A 101 0.47 -0.40 0.81
N ALA A 102 -0.80 -0.09 1.09
CA ALA A 102 -1.46 1.12 0.61
C ALA A 102 -0.78 2.39 1.13
N GLY A 103 -0.40 2.43 2.41
CA GLY A 103 0.30 3.56 3.01
C GLY A 103 1.71 3.77 2.42
N THR A 104 2.45 2.68 2.22
CA THR A 104 3.79 2.70 1.61
C THR A 104 3.73 3.22 0.17
N THR A 105 2.80 2.71 -0.64
CA THR A 105 2.64 3.18 -2.03
C THR A 105 2.20 4.64 -2.09
N ALA A 106 1.30 5.07 -1.20
CA ALA A 106 0.87 6.47 -1.11
C ALA A 106 2.01 7.42 -0.71
N LEU A 107 2.88 6.98 0.20
CA LEU A 107 4.09 7.72 0.57
C LEU A 107 4.99 7.96 -0.65
N PHE A 108 5.42 6.91 -1.33
CA PHE A 108 6.34 7.06 -2.46
C PHE A 108 5.68 7.78 -3.65
N GLY A 109 4.39 7.52 -3.90
CA GLY A 109 3.62 8.22 -4.92
C GLY A 109 3.49 9.73 -4.66
N GLY A 110 3.20 10.12 -3.41
CA GLY A 110 3.14 11.53 -3.04
C GLY A 110 4.51 12.21 -3.10
N LEU A 111 5.58 11.53 -2.70
CA LEU A 111 6.95 12.05 -2.86
C LEU A 111 7.32 12.26 -4.33
N ALA A 112 7.00 11.30 -5.21
CA ALA A 112 7.21 11.44 -6.65
C ALA A 112 6.49 12.66 -7.22
N TRP A 113 5.29 12.93 -6.71
CA TRP A 113 4.52 14.10 -7.09
C TRP A 113 5.13 15.41 -6.59
N MET A 114 5.66 15.43 -5.35
CA MET A 114 6.40 16.59 -4.82
C MET A 114 7.67 16.90 -5.62
N LEU A 115 8.41 15.86 -6.04
CA LEU A 115 9.60 16.03 -6.88
C LEU A 115 9.22 16.62 -8.24
N ALA A 116 8.14 16.11 -8.84
CA ALA A 116 7.68 16.61 -10.12
C ALA A 116 7.13 18.05 -10.06
N SER A 117 6.36 18.40 -9.03
CA SER A 117 5.87 19.78 -8.87
C SER A 117 7.00 20.75 -8.56
N HIS A 118 8.03 20.33 -7.81
CA HIS A 118 9.23 21.13 -7.61
C HIS A 118 9.97 21.40 -8.91
N VAL A 119 10.13 20.37 -9.75
CA VAL A 119 10.73 20.48 -11.09
C VAL A 119 9.93 21.45 -11.96
N VAL A 120 8.61 21.29 -12.06
CA VAL A 120 7.75 22.14 -12.91
C VAL A 120 7.75 23.60 -12.46
N ASN A 121 7.73 23.88 -11.16
CA ASN A 121 7.75 25.25 -10.65
C ASN A 121 9.10 25.95 -10.82
N LYS A 122 10.21 25.22 -10.77
CA LYS A 122 11.56 25.79 -10.97
C LYS A 122 11.96 25.94 -12.44
N PHE A 123 11.43 25.09 -13.33
CA PHE A 123 11.76 25.12 -14.75
C PHE A 123 11.65 26.51 -15.40
N PRO A 124 10.61 27.34 -15.19
CA PRO A 124 10.51 28.65 -15.83
C PRO A 124 11.43 29.74 -15.26
N GLU A 125 12.04 29.58 -14.08
CA GLU A 125 12.96 30.57 -13.50
C GLU A 125 14.42 30.41 -13.98
N GLU A 126 14.82 29.20 -14.43
CA GLU A 126 16.22 28.86 -14.75
C GLU A 126 16.48 28.63 -16.26
N VAL A 127 15.48 28.82 -17.15
CA VAL A 127 15.64 28.64 -18.62
C VAL A 127 16.68 29.57 -19.25
N ASP A 128 17.12 30.61 -18.53
CA ASP A 128 18.09 31.57 -19.06
C ASP A 128 19.55 31.06 -19.08
N ASP A 129 19.94 29.97 -18.39
CA ASP A 129 21.39 29.71 -18.20
C ASP A 129 21.99 28.34 -18.60
N ASP A 130 21.33 27.17 -18.58
CA ASP A 130 22.03 25.96 -19.08
C ASP A 130 21.18 24.70 -19.40
N ASN A 131 21.55 24.02 -20.49
CA ASN A 131 20.90 22.80 -20.98
C ASN A 131 21.15 21.55 -20.08
N GLN A 132 22.08 21.66 -19.11
CA GLN A 132 22.43 20.58 -18.17
C GLN A 132 21.42 20.45 -17.02
N ASP A 133 20.88 21.55 -16.52
CA ASP A 133 19.94 21.53 -15.39
C ASP A 133 18.60 20.89 -15.77
N ALA A 134 18.13 21.13 -17.01
CA ALA A 134 16.94 20.48 -17.55
C ALA A 134 17.04 18.93 -17.54
N ARG A 135 18.22 18.36 -17.81
CA ARG A 135 18.43 16.90 -17.77
C ARG A 135 18.43 16.37 -16.34
N ALA A 136 19.04 17.10 -15.39
CA ALA A 136 19.06 16.72 -13.99
C ALA A 136 17.64 16.71 -13.39
N TYR A 137 16.85 17.74 -13.69
CA TYR A 137 15.44 17.82 -13.27
C TYR A 137 14.56 16.73 -13.91
N CYS A 138 14.77 16.42 -15.19
CA CYS A 138 14.07 15.32 -15.85
C CYS A 138 14.41 13.96 -15.22
N PHE A 139 15.68 13.74 -14.86
CA PHE A 139 16.12 12.52 -14.17
C PHE A 139 15.42 12.40 -12.81
N LEU A 140 15.34 13.48 -12.04
CA LEU A 140 14.69 13.50 -10.73
C LEU A 140 13.19 13.14 -10.80
N ALA A 141 12.46 13.67 -11.78
CA ALA A 141 11.04 13.38 -11.96
C ALA A 141 10.80 11.92 -12.41
N VAL A 142 11.67 11.38 -13.28
CA VAL A 142 11.64 9.98 -13.70
C VAL A 142 11.99 9.05 -12.54
N LEU A 143 12.97 9.42 -11.71
CA LEU A 143 13.37 8.66 -10.53
C LEU A 143 12.19 8.50 -9.56
N GLY A 144 11.43 9.56 -9.29
CA GLY A 144 10.23 9.49 -8.45
C GLY A 144 9.18 8.49 -8.97
N SER A 145 8.97 8.47 -10.29
CA SER A 145 8.05 7.54 -10.94
C SER A 145 8.49 6.08 -10.76
N TRP A 146 9.77 5.80 -10.95
CA TRP A 146 10.34 4.46 -10.76
C TRP A 146 10.38 4.02 -9.29
N LEU A 147 10.62 4.94 -8.35
CA LEU A 147 10.53 4.65 -6.92
C LEU A 147 9.10 4.27 -6.51
N THR A 148 8.10 4.99 -7.03
CA THR A 148 6.68 4.66 -6.82
C THR A 148 6.37 3.27 -7.37
N PHE A 149 6.85 2.96 -8.57
CA PHE A 149 6.69 1.63 -9.16
C PHE A 149 7.37 0.53 -8.32
N ALA A 150 8.60 0.74 -7.88
CA ALA A 150 9.32 -0.24 -7.07
C ALA A 150 8.59 -0.50 -5.73
N ALA A 151 8.02 0.52 -5.11
CA ALA A 151 7.18 0.40 -3.92
C ALA A 151 5.87 -0.34 -4.20
N ALA A 152 5.18 0.00 -5.29
CA ALA A 152 3.95 -0.68 -5.74
C ALA A 152 4.19 -2.18 -6.00
N MET A 153 5.26 -2.50 -6.73
CA MET A 153 5.63 -3.88 -7.05
C MET A 153 5.97 -4.67 -5.79
N SER A 154 6.84 -4.14 -4.92
CA SER A 154 7.28 -4.85 -3.72
C SER A 154 6.10 -5.13 -2.76
N THR A 155 5.26 -4.12 -2.53
CA THR A 155 4.09 -4.27 -1.67
C THR A 155 3.04 -5.22 -2.25
N THR A 156 2.80 -5.19 -3.56
CA THR A 156 1.87 -6.12 -4.23
C THR A 156 2.35 -7.57 -4.15
N LEU A 157 3.66 -7.81 -4.27
CA LEU A 157 4.25 -9.14 -4.09
C LEU A 157 4.10 -9.63 -2.64
N ILE A 158 4.38 -8.76 -1.65
CA ILE A 158 4.19 -9.09 -0.23
C ILE A 158 2.72 -9.41 0.06
N MET A 159 1.78 -8.60 -0.44
CA MET A 159 0.34 -8.86 -0.30
C MET A 159 -0.08 -10.20 -0.94
N SER A 160 0.50 -10.55 -2.08
CA SER A 160 0.26 -11.84 -2.75
C SER A 160 0.66 -13.01 -1.86
N GLU A 161 1.89 -13.01 -1.33
CA GLU A 161 2.39 -14.08 -0.45
C GLU A 161 1.55 -14.17 0.83
N THR A 162 1.32 -13.04 1.50
CA THR A 162 0.49 -13.01 2.73
C THR A 162 -0.95 -13.49 2.50
N THR A 163 -1.53 -13.24 1.32
CA THR A 163 -2.87 -13.75 0.95
C THR A 163 -2.86 -15.26 0.71
N ILE A 164 -1.81 -15.80 0.09
CA ILE A 164 -1.65 -17.25 -0.11
C ILE A 164 -1.50 -17.96 1.25
N ASP A 165 -0.66 -17.41 2.13
CA ASP A 165 -0.48 -17.92 3.49
C ASP A 165 -1.78 -17.88 4.28
N TYR A 166 -2.51 -16.75 4.23
CA TYR A 166 -3.82 -16.60 4.85
C TYR A 166 -4.80 -17.69 4.39
N LEU A 167 -4.90 -17.91 3.07
CA LEU A 167 -5.79 -18.93 2.51
C LEU A 167 -5.35 -20.35 2.90
N SER A 168 -4.05 -20.63 2.93
CA SER A 168 -3.52 -21.93 3.34
C SER A 168 -3.87 -22.25 4.79
N PHE A 169 -3.81 -21.24 5.67
CA PHE A 169 -4.18 -21.39 7.07
C PHE A 169 -5.68 -21.62 7.24
N MET A 170 -6.51 -20.78 6.60
CA MET A 170 -7.98 -20.82 6.76
C MET A 170 -8.61 -22.10 6.22
N PHE A 171 -8.05 -22.70 5.16
CA PHE A 171 -8.55 -23.95 4.60
C PHE A 171 -7.87 -25.20 5.19
N ARG A 172 -7.08 -25.07 6.27
CA ARG A 172 -6.38 -26.16 6.98
C ARG A 172 -5.65 -27.13 6.02
N GLY A 173 -4.99 -26.59 4.99
CA GLY A 173 -4.32 -27.36 3.96
C GLY A 173 -3.80 -26.51 2.82
N LYS A 174 -3.08 -27.12 1.87
CA LYS A 174 -2.65 -26.40 0.66
C LYS A 174 -3.89 -25.92 -0.08
N PRO A 175 -4.05 -24.60 -0.33
CA PRO A 175 -5.18 -24.11 -1.09
C PRO A 175 -5.15 -24.81 -2.45
N ALA A 176 -6.33 -25.14 -2.98
CA ALA A 176 -6.41 -25.80 -4.27
C ALA A 176 -5.59 -25.01 -5.30
N HIS A 177 -4.73 -25.68 -6.08
CA HIS A 177 -3.73 -25.02 -6.92
C HIS A 177 -4.31 -23.91 -7.82
N TRP A 178 -5.57 -24.04 -8.21
CA TRP A 178 -6.29 -23.01 -8.97
C TRP A 178 -6.43 -21.67 -8.23
N VAL A 179 -6.62 -21.67 -6.91
CA VAL A 179 -6.73 -20.45 -6.09
C VAL A 179 -5.38 -19.74 -6.03
N THR A 180 -4.30 -20.49 -5.79
CA THR A 180 -2.94 -19.94 -5.81
C THR A 180 -2.59 -19.37 -7.18
N ILE A 181 -2.91 -20.09 -8.27
CA ILE A 181 -2.72 -19.60 -9.64
C ILE A 181 -3.54 -18.34 -9.90
N LEU A 182 -4.77 -18.25 -9.35
CA LEU A 182 -5.61 -17.06 -9.48
C LEU A 182 -4.98 -15.85 -8.77
N VAL A 183 -4.53 -16.01 -7.52
CA VAL A 183 -3.87 -14.93 -6.76
C VAL A 183 -2.60 -14.49 -7.48
N ILE A 184 -1.72 -15.41 -7.86
CA ILE A 184 -0.48 -15.11 -8.60
C ILE A 184 -0.80 -14.44 -9.95
N GLY A 185 -1.82 -14.92 -10.66
CA GLY A 185 -2.28 -14.35 -11.92
C GLY A 185 -2.80 -12.91 -11.74
N ALA A 186 -3.60 -12.67 -10.70
CA ALA A 186 -4.09 -11.34 -10.37
C ALA A 186 -2.94 -10.39 -10.00
N THR A 187 -1.98 -10.85 -9.19
CA THR A 187 -0.74 -10.13 -8.85
C THR A 187 0.04 -9.76 -10.11
N ALA A 188 0.26 -10.72 -11.02
CA ALA A 188 0.95 -10.48 -12.28
C ALA A 188 0.22 -9.45 -13.15
N VAL A 189 -1.11 -9.50 -13.21
CA VAL A 189 -1.93 -8.52 -13.94
C VAL A 189 -1.78 -7.12 -13.33
N VAL A 190 -1.88 -6.97 -12.02
CA VAL A 190 -1.69 -5.68 -11.33
C VAL A 190 -0.31 -5.12 -11.60
N VAL A 191 0.75 -5.93 -11.44
CA VAL A 191 2.13 -5.51 -11.70
C VAL A 191 2.33 -5.10 -13.16
N LEU A 192 1.79 -5.85 -14.12
CA LEU A 192 1.87 -5.49 -15.54
C LEU A 192 1.14 -4.19 -15.86
N ILE A 193 -0.02 -3.95 -15.25
CA ILE A 193 -0.75 -2.70 -15.37
C ILE A 193 0.09 -1.55 -14.80
N ASP A 194 0.62 -1.69 -13.60
CA ASP A 194 1.41 -0.66 -12.92
C ASP A 194 2.70 -0.34 -13.69
N VAL A 195 3.44 -1.36 -14.15
CA VAL A 195 4.62 -1.20 -15.04
C VAL A 195 4.23 -0.41 -16.28
N ARG A 196 3.16 -0.82 -16.96
CA ARG A 196 2.74 -0.20 -18.21
C ARG A 196 2.36 1.25 -18.00
N LEU A 197 1.61 1.56 -16.93
CA LEU A 197 1.20 2.92 -16.60
C LEU A 197 2.40 3.81 -16.34
N VAL A 198 3.35 3.34 -15.51
CA VAL A 198 4.55 4.11 -15.17
C VAL A 198 5.45 4.28 -16.40
N ALA A 199 5.72 3.22 -17.16
CA ALA A 199 6.56 3.30 -18.35
C ALA A 199 6.00 4.27 -19.40
N VAL A 200 4.69 4.20 -19.69
CA VAL A 200 4.05 5.10 -20.66
C VAL A 200 4.12 6.55 -20.18
N ARG A 201 3.84 6.80 -18.90
CA ARG A 201 3.82 8.17 -18.36
C ARG A 201 5.21 8.77 -18.21
N SER A 202 6.18 8.01 -17.69
CA SER A 202 7.57 8.45 -17.63
C SER A 202 8.13 8.73 -19.03
N TRP A 203 7.74 7.95 -20.03
CA TRP A 203 8.13 8.22 -21.42
C TRP A 203 7.50 9.50 -21.97
N ARG A 204 6.20 9.73 -21.73
CA ARG A 204 5.51 10.99 -22.12
C ARG A 204 6.12 12.21 -21.44
N LEU A 205 6.35 12.13 -20.14
CA LEU A 205 6.99 13.20 -19.36
C LEU A 205 8.36 13.55 -19.93
N ARG A 206 9.20 12.55 -20.22
CA ARG A 206 10.52 12.77 -20.84
C ARG A 206 10.40 13.43 -22.21
N ARG A 207 9.38 13.09 -22.99
CA ARG A 207 9.17 13.65 -24.34
C ARG A 207 8.72 15.11 -24.31
N SER A 208 7.84 15.48 -23.39
CA SER A 208 7.31 16.85 -23.30
C SER A 208 8.23 17.80 -22.56
N LEU A 209 9.03 17.33 -21.60
CA LEU A 209 10.10 18.16 -21.02
C LEU A 209 11.16 18.59 -22.05
N VAL A 210 11.27 17.86 -23.18
CA VAL A 210 12.11 18.25 -24.33
C VAL A 210 11.39 19.25 -25.25
N ASN A 211 10.06 19.35 -25.19
CA ASN A 211 9.24 20.21 -26.04
C ASN A 211 8.36 21.15 -25.17
N PRO A 212 8.81 22.38 -24.86
CA PRO A 212 8.16 23.28 -23.89
C PRO A 212 6.79 23.85 -24.32
N ALA A 213 6.20 23.36 -25.42
CA ALA A 213 4.91 23.83 -25.94
C ALA A 213 3.68 23.10 -25.35
N GLU A 214 3.89 22.00 -24.61
CA GLU A 214 2.81 21.18 -24.04
C GLU A 214 2.62 21.46 -22.55
N SER A 215 1.41 21.88 -22.16
CA SER A 215 1.09 22.11 -20.76
C SER A 215 1.02 20.79 -19.98
N THR A 216 1.73 20.73 -18.85
CA THR A 216 1.71 19.60 -17.93
C THR A 216 0.32 19.46 -17.29
N LEU A 217 -0.49 18.50 -17.74
CA LEU A 217 -1.79 18.21 -17.14
C LEU A 217 -1.65 17.21 -15.99
N LEU A 218 -1.69 17.73 -14.76
CA LEU A 218 -1.70 16.92 -13.55
C LEU A 218 -3.06 16.23 -13.40
N ALA A 219 -3.05 14.89 -13.37
CA ALA A 219 -4.25 14.06 -13.27
C ALA A 219 -4.86 14.08 -11.84
N MET A 220 -5.41 15.22 -11.42
CA MET A 220 -5.93 15.45 -10.07
C MET A 220 -7.11 14.53 -9.68
N ARG A 221 -7.83 13.96 -10.66
CA ARG A 221 -8.98 13.07 -10.40
C ARG A 221 -8.56 11.71 -9.82
N SER A 222 -7.36 11.21 -10.15
CA SER A 222 -6.89 9.91 -9.65
C SER A 222 -6.56 9.95 -8.16
N ILE A 223 -5.98 11.06 -7.69
CA ILE A 223 -5.60 11.23 -6.28
C ILE A 223 -6.83 11.18 -5.37
N ARG A 224 -7.95 11.78 -5.81
CA ARG A 224 -9.24 11.69 -5.07
C ARG A 224 -9.72 10.25 -4.93
N PHE A 225 -9.61 9.47 -6.00
CA PHE A 225 -9.99 8.06 -5.96
C PHE A 225 -9.10 7.25 -5.02
N ALA A 226 -7.78 7.49 -5.05
CA ALA A 226 -6.83 6.88 -4.14
C ALA A 226 -7.12 7.23 -2.66
N THR A 227 -7.42 8.50 -2.36
CA THR A 227 -7.76 8.94 -0.99
C THR A 227 -9.04 8.29 -0.47
N VAL A 228 -10.09 8.21 -1.30
CA VAL A 228 -11.36 7.59 -0.90
C VAL A 228 -11.19 6.08 -0.71
N SER A 229 -10.39 5.43 -1.57
CA SER A 229 -10.11 3.99 -1.46
C SER A 229 -9.27 3.67 -0.22
N MET A 230 -8.30 4.52 0.13
CA MET A 230 -7.54 4.38 1.39
C MET A 230 -8.42 4.55 2.63
N LEU A 231 -9.35 5.52 2.62
CA LEU A 231 -10.28 5.71 3.72
C LEU A 231 -11.23 4.50 3.86
N ALA A 232 -11.74 3.98 2.74
CA ALA A 232 -12.56 2.78 2.73
C ALA A 232 -11.79 1.56 3.27
N LEU A 233 -10.51 1.42 2.88
CA LEU A 233 -9.61 0.38 3.39
C LEU A 233 -9.41 0.51 4.90
N ALA A 234 -9.13 1.71 5.41
CA ALA A 234 -8.96 1.96 6.84
C ALA A 234 -10.20 1.56 7.65
N ILE A 235 -11.39 1.94 7.18
CA ILE A 235 -12.66 1.61 7.83
C ILE A 235 -12.89 0.09 7.79
N LEU A 236 -12.74 -0.53 6.62
CA LEU A 236 -12.97 -1.97 6.44
C LEU A 236 -11.99 -2.81 7.27
N ALA A 237 -10.69 -2.51 7.20
CA ALA A 237 -9.67 -3.23 7.93
C ALA A 237 -9.81 -3.06 9.45
N SER A 238 -10.14 -1.85 9.92
CA SER A 238 -10.40 -1.60 11.35
C SER A 238 -11.67 -2.31 11.83
N ALA A 239 -12.73 -2.31 11.02
CA ALA A 239 -13.96 -3.03 11.32
C ALA A 239 -13.73 -4.54 11.38
N LEU A 240 -12.96 -5.09 10.42
CA LEU A 240 -12.53 -6.49 10.45
C LEU A 240 -11.71 -6.80 11.70
N ALA A 241 -10.74 -5.94 12.04
CA ALA A 241 -9.91 -6.16 13.21
C ALA A 241 -10.70 -6.14 14.52
N GLY A 242 -11.64 -5.21 14.67
CA GLY A 242 -12.48 -5.11 15.88
C GLY A 242 -13.58 -6.17 15.97
N SER A 243 -14.05 -6.69 14.83
CA SER A 243 -15.11 -7.70 14.80
C SER A 243 -14.58 -9.13 14.83
N ALA A 244 -13.39 -9.41 14.29
CA ALA A 244 -12.83 -10.75 14.21
C ALA A 244 -12.73 -11.45 15.59
N SER A 245 -12.47 -10.70 16.66
CA SER A 245 -12.41 -11.25 18.02
C SER A 245 -13.77 -11.46 18.70
N ARG A 246 -14.87 -10.98 18.09
CA ARG A 246 -16.23 -11.01 18.66
C ARG A 246 -17.18 -11.95 17.92
N ILE A 247 -16.77 -12.52 16.79
CA ILE A 247 -17.58 -13.46 16.01
C ILE A 247 -17.56 -14.83 16.71
N PRO A 248 -18.72 -15.47 16.94
CA PRO A 248 -18.84 -16.70 17.72
C PRO A 248 -18.08 -17.89 17.13
N GLU A 249 -17.77 -18.88 17.99
CA GLU A 249 -16.98 -20.09 17.73
C GLU A 249 -17.44 -20.92 16.51
N GLU A 250 -18.65 -20.69 15.99
CA GLU A 250 -19.14 -21.35 14.77
C GLU A 250 -18.25 -21.07 13.55
N TRP A 251 -17.56 -19.91 13.49
CA TRP A 251 -16.60 -19.62 12.41
C TRP A 251 -15.35 -20.52 12.42
N LEU A 252 -15.09 -21.18 13.55
CA LEU A 252 -13.90 -22.00 13.79
C LEU A 252 -14.04 -23.42 13.25
N THR A 253 -15.29 -23.85 13.01
CA THR A 253 -15.61 -25.17 12.47
C THR A 253 -15.83 -25.18 10.96
N ALA A 254 -16.23 -24.05 10.38
CA ALA A 254 -16.30 -23.84 8.93
C ALA A 254 -15.91 -22.40 8.56
N PRO A 255 -15.00 -22.18 7.59
CA PRO A 255 -14.64 -20.83 7.17
C PRO A 255 -15.86 -20.15 6.54
N HIS A 256 -16.52 -19.27 7.29
CA HIS A 256 -17.57 -18.40 6.78
C HIS A 256 -16.98 -17.52 5.69
N VAL A 257 -17.41 -17.81 4.48
CA VAL A 257 -16.90 -17.28 3.21
C VAL A 257 -16.88 -15.75 3.21
N GLY A 258 -17.84 -15.11 3.89
CA GLY A 258 -17.91 -13.64 3.98
C GLY A 258 -16.68 -12.98 4.63
N VAL A 259 -16.15 -13.54 5.71
CA VAL A 259 -15.00 -12.94 6.42
C VAL A 259 -13.71 -13.19 5.64
N VAL A 260 -13.58 -14.38 5.01
CA VAL A 260 -12.44 -14.69 4.12
C VAL A 260 -12.43 -13.73 2.92
N ILE A 261 -13.58 -13.53 2.27
CA ILE A 261 -13.71 -12.56 1.16
C ILE A 261 -13.37 -11.15 1.64
N ALA A 262 -13.88 -10.72 2.80
CA ALA A 262 -13.58 -9.40 3.33
C ALA A 262 -12.08 -9.24 3.64
N GLY A 263 -11.42 -10.28 4.16
CA GLY A 263 -9.97 -10.34 4.37
C GLY A 263 -9.19 -10.20 3.06
N ILE A 264 -9.59 -10.90 1.99
CA ILE A 264 -8.97 -10.77 0.67
C ILE A 264 -9.19 -9.36 0.07
N ILE A 265 -10.38 -8.79 0.23
CA ILE A 265 -10.68 -7.43 -0.26
C ILE A 265 -9.82 -6.40 0.49
N ALA A 266 -9.71 -6.51 1.82
CA ALA A 266 -8.91 -5.59 2.62
C ALA A 266 -7.40 -5.80 2.44
N GLY A 267 -6.94 -7.03 2.31
CA GLY A 267 -5.52 -7.38 2.22
C GLY A 267 -4.94 -7.33 0.81
N PHE A 268 -5.76 -7.54 -0.23
CA PHE A 268 -5.30 -7.59 -1.62
C PHE A 268 -6.05 -6.63 -2.55
N GLY A 269 -7.38 -6.69 -2.56
CA GLY A 269 -8.21 -5.98 -3.53
C GLY A 269 -8.11 -4.44 -3.46
N LEU A 270 -8.46 -3.86 -2.30
CA LEU A 270 -8.43 -2.42 -2.10
C LEU A 270 -7.01 -1.83 -2.17
N PRO A 271 -5.97 -2.43 -1.56
CA PRO A 271 -4.63 -1.87 -1.68
C PRO A 271 -4.07 -1.97 -3.11
N ALA A 272 -4.42 -3.01 -3.88
CA ALA A 272 -4.06 -3.06 -5.30
C ALA A 272 -4.74 -1.94 -6.10
N MET A 273 -6.02 -1.65 -5.84
CA MET A 273 -6.71 -0.50 -6.45
C MET A 273 -6.05 0.83 -6.09
N VAL A 274 -5.61 0.99 -4.83
CA VAL A 274 -4.85 2.17 -4.36
C VAL A 274 -3.51 2.27 -5.10
N SER A 275 -2.75 1.19 -5.18
CA SER A 275 -1.47 1.11 -5.91
C SER A 275 -1.63 1.55 -7.36
N THR A 276 -2.56 0.95 -8.09
CA THR A 276 -2.81 1.30 -9.50
C THR A 276 -3.30 2.74 -9.66
N ALA A 277 -4.13 3.25 -8.74
CA ALA A 277 -4.55 4.65 -8.78
C ALA A 277 -3.40 5.63 -8.54
N ILE A 278 -2.44 5.27 -7.69
CA ILE A 278 -1.23 6.06 -7.42
C ILE A 278 -0.26 5.98 -8.62
N CYS A 279 -0.03 4.80 -9.18
CA CYS A 279 0.77 4.64 -10.41
C CYS A 279 0.15 5.39 -11.59
N TYR A 280 -1.19 5.41 -11.68
CA TYR A 280 -1.91 6.24 -12.64
C TYR A 280 -1.81 7.75 -12.32
N SER A 281 -1.56 8.14 -11.08
CA SER A 281 -1.42 9.57 -10.69
C SER A 281 -0.04 10.15 -10.97
N VAL A 282 0.94 9.30 -11.32
CA VAL A 282 2.30 9.72 -11.68
C VAL A 282 2.25 10.84 -12.72
N PRO A 283 3.02 11.92 -12.54
CA PRO A 283 2.99 13.07 -13.44
C PRO A 283 3.24 12.63 -14.89
N SER A 284 2.35 13.08 -15.77
CA SER A 284 2.47 12.96 -17.22
C SER A 284 2.14 14.32 -17.78
N THR A 285 2.89 14.72 -18.79
CA THR A 285 2.50 15.80 -19.70
C THR A 285 1.40 15.28 -20.64
N GLY A 286 0.55 16.19 -21.13
CA GLY A 286 -0.53 15.88 -22.09
C GLY A 286 0.00 15.21 -23.35
#